data_AF-A0A7Z9UYI1-F1
#
_entry.id   AF-A0A7Z9UYI1-F1
#
_cell.length_a   1.000
_cell.length_b   1.000
_cell.length_c   1.000
_cell.angle_alpha   90.00
_cell.angle_beta   90.00
_cell.angle_gamma   90.00
#
_symmetry.space_group_name_H-M   'P 1'
#
loop_
_entity.id
_entity.type
_entity.pdbx_description
1 polymer ?
#
loop_
_entity_poly.entity_id
_entity_poly.type
_entity_poly.pdbx_seq_one_letter_code
_entity_poly.pdbx_strand_id
1 'polypeptide(L)'
;HYFLESTDGSYQVYYESRKLREDGVMPKIGVQWSPWSMLTVGMAADQSFLVNSSFQGDASYHSTDNSSGTVSLLTTMNRSKSAEKRKFPLHLAWGVAYFPTPSLLYTVDLDYYQAQEKGRADIMNYSGGTEYYINPTNAIRFGFFTNYTNLPLPNSSTTAPYEYIDILGASFGYTSYSSSSSLTFGATYTTGSGKAWLYAGSTETRNMTRESLSLLFSASSSL
;
A
#
# COMPACT_ATOMS: atom_id res chain seq x y z
N HIS A 1 11.74 12.09 -15.79
CA HIS A 1 12.47 13.04 -16.66
C HIS A 1 11.60 13.29 -17.86
N TYR A 2 11.53 14.54 -18.34
CA TYR A 2 10.75 14.87 -19.52
C TYR A 2 11.61 15.73 -20.44
N PHE A 3 11.59 15.40 -21.73
CA PHE A 3 12.23 16.14 -22.81
C PHE A 3 11.12 16.65 -23.71
N LEU A 4 11.07 17.96 -23.91
CA LEU A 4 10.15 18.59 -24.85
C LEU A 4 11.00 19.38 -25.84
N GLU A 5 10.93 19.01 -27.11
CA GLU A 5 11.54 19.72 -28.22
C GLU A 5 10.43 20.40 -29.02
N SER A 6 10.58 21.70 -29.24
CA SER A 6 9.65 22.51 -30.01
C SER A 6 10.11 22.59 -31.47
N THR A 7 9.18 22.89 -32.37
CA THR A 7 9.42 22.99 -33.82
C THR A 7 10.41 24.10 -34.24
N ASP A 8 10.79 24.99 -33.32
CA ASP A 8 11.77 26.07 -33.51
C ASP A 8 13.19 25.71 -33.04
N GLY A 9 13.42 24.45 -32.62
CA GLY A 9 14.70 23.97 -32.10
C GLY A 9 14.98 24.35 -30.64
N SER A 10 14.01 24.97 -29.95
CA SER A 10 14.06 25.11 -28.49
C SER A 10 13.82 23.77 -27.80
N TYR A 11 14.53 23.53 -26.70
CA TYR A 11 14.34 22.33 -25.89
C TYR A 11 14.18 22.66 -24.42
N GLN A 12 13.44 21.81 -23.72
CA GLN A 12 13.31 21.81 -22.27
C GLN A 12 13.67 20.43 -21.72
N VAL A 13 14.56 20.41 -20.74
CA VAL A 13 14.98 19.22 -20.01
C VAL A 13 14.72 19.45 -18.53
N TYR A 14 13.94 18.56 -17.92
CA TYR A 14 13.74 18.54 -16.48
C TYR A 14 14.27 17.24 -15.88
N TYR A 15 15.23 17.38 -14.95
CA TYR A 15 15.77 16.31 -14.14
C TYR A 15 15.35 16.50 -12.70
N GLU A 16 14.98 15.40 -12.06
CA GLU A 16 14.62 15.37 -10.65
C GLU A 16 15.16 14.10 -10.01
N SER A 17 15.78 14.27 -8.85
CA SER A 17 16.27 13.21 -7.99
C SER A 17 15.75 13.45 -6.58
N ARG A 18 15.18 12.40 -5.98
CA ARG A 18 14.70 12.42 -4.59
C ARG A 18 15.36 11.29 -3.85
N LYS A 19 16.00 11.62 -2.73
CA LYS A 19 16.56 10.66 -1.78
C LYS A 19 15.83 10.82 -0.46
N LEU A 20 15.16 9.76 -0.03
CA LEU A 20 14.51 9.67 1.27
C LEU A 20 15.10 8.50 2.03
N ARG A 21 15.45 8.72 3.29
CA ARG A 21 15.77 7.67 4.25
C ARG A 21 15.05 7.97 5.55
N GLU A 22 14.30 6.99 6.03
CA GLU A 22 13.59 7.03 7.30
C GLU A 22 13.98 5.80 8.09
N ASP A 23 14.36 5.97 9.36
CA ASP A 23 14.63 4.88 10.28
C ASP A 23 13.60 4.99 11.43
N GLY A 24 12.97 3.88 11.81
CA GLY A 24 11.86 3.91 12.77
C GLY A 24 11.68 2.60 13.53
N VAL A 25 10.76 2.63 14.49
CA VAL A 25 10.36 1.49 15.32
C VAL A 25 8.84 1.33 15.29
N MET A 26 8.37 0.09 15.36
CA MET A 26 6.93 -0.23 15.39
C MET A 26 6.65 -1.15 16.59
N PRO A 27 6.43 -0.60 17.79
CA PRO A 27 5.95 -1.39 18.90
C PRO A 27 4.56 -1.98 18.59
N LYS A 28 4.37 -3.24 18.96
CA LYS A 28 3.11 -3.96 18.82
C LYS A 28 2.79 -4.68 20.12
N ILE A 29 1.57 -4.49 20.62
CA ILE A 29 1.03 -5.20 21.79
C ILE A 29 -0.25 -5.90 21.38
N GLY A 30 -0.48 -7.10 21.93
CA GLY A 30 -1.69 -7.85 21.63
C GLY A 30 -2.07 -8.79 22.77
N VAL A 31 -3.36 -9.14 22.79
CA VAL A 31 -3.95 -10.09 23.74
C VAL A 31 -4.78 -11.07 22.93
N GLN A 32 -4.67 -12.34 23.29
CA GLN A 32 -5.47 -13.43 22.73
C GLN A 32 -6.20 -14.15 23.86
N TRP A 33 -7.46 -14.50 23.62
CA TRP A 33 -8.28 -15.25 24.55
C TRP A 33 -9.03 -16.35 23.82
N SER A 34 -8.97 -17.56 24.35
CA SER A 34 -9.70 -18.72 23.84
C SER A 34 -10.77 -19.14 24.87
N PRO A 35 -11.97 -18.54 24.86
CA PRO A 35 -13.04 -18.89 25.79
C PRO A 35 -13.46 -20.35 25.69
N TRP A 36 -13.36 -20.91 24.47
CA TRP A 36 -13.68 -22.29 24.15
C TRP A 36 -12.56 -22.88 23.29
N SER A 37 -12.41 -24.20 23.29
CA SER A 37 -11.40 -24.88 22.46
C SER A 37 -11.56 -24.63 20.96
N MET A 38 -12.77 -24.27 20.53
CA MET A 38 -13.12 -24.01 19.13
C MET A 38 -13.10 -22.53 18.76
N LEU A 39 -13.00 -21.61 19.73
CA LEU A 39 -13.09 -20.17 19.47
C LEU A 39 -11.92 -19.45 20.11
N THR A 40 -11.23 -18.66 19.28
CA THR A 40 -10.18 -17.76 19.73
C THR A 40 -10.51 -16.35 19.26
N VAL A 41 -10.38 -15.40 20.16
CA VAL A 41 -10.49 -13.97 19.86
C VAL A 41 -9.17 -13.28 20.17
N GLY A 42 -8.83 -12.29 19.38
CA GLY A 42 -7.59 -11.55 19.52
C GLY A 42 -7.81 -10.06 19.31
N MET A 43 -6.97 -9.26 19.96
CA MET A 43 -6.83 -7.84 19.67
C MET A 43 -5.36 -7.47 19.64
N ALA A 44 -4.98 -6.53 18.78
CA ALA A 44 -3.64 -5.97 18.73
C ALA A 44 -3.68 -4.47 18.45
N ALA A 45 -2.67 -3.76 18.94
CA ALA A 45 -2.45 -2.36 18.64
C ALA A 45 -0.98 -2.15 18.27
N ASP A 46 -0.74 -1.37 17.21
CA ASP A 46 0.60 -0.96 16.81
C ASP A 46 0.60 0.45 16.21
N GLN A 47 1.75 1.11 16.29
CA GLN A 47 1.98 2.40 15.64
C GLN A 47 3.47 2.54 15.32
N SER A 48 3.77 2.98 14.10
CA SER A 48 5.16 3.24 13.68
C SER A 48 5.63 4.64 14.10
N PHE A 49 6.83 4.74 14.65
CA PHE A 49 7.46 5.99 15.07
C PHE A 49 8.81 6.17 14.36
N LEU A 50 9.03 7.32 13.74
CA LEU A 50 10.31 7.62 13.09
C LEU A 50 11.33 8.17 14.08
N VAL A 51 12.44 7.45 14.21
CA VAL A 51 13.62 7.88 14.98
C VAL A 51 14.43 8.87 14.16
N ASN A 52 14.57 8.63 12.85
CA ASN A 52 15.35 9.46 11.93
C ASN A 52 14.61 9.67 10.60
N SER A 53 14.78 10.84 9.99
CA SER A 53 14.27 11.17 8.66
C SER A 53 15.25 12.11 7.97
N SER A 54 15.69 11.75 6.77
CA SER A 54 16.50 12.61 5.92
C SER A 54 15.94 12.58 4.50
N PHE A 55 15.50 13.74 4.03
CA PHE A 55 15.04 13.96 2.68
C PHE A 55 15.96 14.94 1.96
N GLN A 56 16.31 14.62 0.72
CA GLN A 56 16.97 15.52 -0.21
C GLN A 56 16.30 15.42 -1.58
N GLY A 57 15.81 16.55 -2.09
CA GLY A 57 15.30 16.67 -3.44
C GLY A 57 16.20 17.62 -4.25
N ASP A 58 16.76 17.13 -5.33
CA ASP A 58 17.55 17.90 -6.29
C ASP A 58 16.76 17.97 -7.61
N ALA A 59 16.40 19.17 -8.05
CA ALA A 59 15.73 19.41 -9.32
C ALA A 59 16.58 20.33 -10.19
N SER A 60 16.80 19.96 -11.45
CA SER A 60 17.42 20.84 -12.43
C SER A 60 16.54 21.01 -13.66
N TYR A 61 16.49 22.25 -14.14
CA TYR A 61 15.73 22.66 -15.29
C TYR A 61 16.67 23.34 -16.28
N HIS A 62 16.67 22.86 -17.51
CA HIS A 62 17.39 23.47 -18.62
C HIS A 62 16.37 23.82 -19.71
N SER A 63 16.36 25.08 -20.14
CA SER A 63 15.55 25.53 -21.26
C SER A 63 16.37 26.41 -22.17
N THR A 64 16.19 26.20 -23.46
CA THR A 64 16.76 27.06 -24.49
C THR A 64 15.62 27.81 -25.15
N ASP A 65 15.71 29.13 -25.25
CA ASP A 65 14.76 29.97 -25.99
C ASP A 65 15.46 30.53 -27.23
N ASN A 66 14.83 30.36 -28.40
CA ASN A 66 15.35 30.84 -29.68
C ASN A 66 14.37 31.80 -30.40
N SER A 67 13.33 32.26 -29.70
CA SER A 67 12.24 33.08 -30.26
C SER A 67 12.68 34.48 -30.74
N SER A 68 13.83 34.98 -30.27
CA SER A 68 14.37 36.31 -30.63
C SER A 68 15.51 36.28 -31.66
N GLY A 69 15.83 35.10 -32.23
CA GLY A 69 16.96 34.92 -33.14
C GLY A 69 18.34 34.90 -32.46
N THR A 70 18.39 35.04 -31.13
CA THR A 70 19.57 34.82 -30.29
C THR A 70 19.26 33.69 -29.31
N VAL A 71 20.15 32.71 -29.20
CA VAL A 71 19.98 31.56 -28.29
C VAL A 71 20.16 32.02 -26.84
N SER A 72 19.12 31.92 -26.03
CA SER A 72 19.16 32.17 -24.58
C SER A 72 19.04 30.86 -23.81
N LEU A 73 20.01 30.58 -22.93
CA LEU A 73 20.03 29.38 -22.10
C LEU A 73 19.67 29.72 -20.65
N LEU A 74 18.57 29.16 -20.16
CA LEU A 74 18.22 29.17 -18.74
C LEU A 74 18.55 27.82 -18.12
N THR A 75 19.43 27.81 -17.12
CA THR A 75 19.71 26.64 -16.29
C THR A 75 19.49 26.99 -14.83
N THR A 76 18.58 26.28 -14.18
CA THR A 76 18.29 26.43 -12.74
C THR A 76 18.51 25.09 -12.05
N MET A 77 19.21 25.11 -10.92
CA MET A 77 19.31 23.96 -10.01
C MET A 77 18.75 24.38 -8.64
N ASN A 78 17.79 23.60 -8.13
CA ASN A 78 17.25 23.78 -6.79
C ASN A 78 17.51 22.53 -5.96
N ARG A 79 18.00 22.73 -4.73
CA ARG A 79 18.22 21.66 -3.76
C ARG A 79 17.40 21.95 -2.51
N SER A 80 16.53 21.02 -2.18
CA SER A 80 15.73 21.02 -0.96
C SER A 80 16.23 19.93 -0.01
N LYS A 81 16.31 20.25 1.28
CA LYS A 81 16.61 19.29 2.34
C LYS A 81 15.55 19.40 3.42
N SER A 82 15.12 18.28 3.97
CA SER A 82 14.20 18.24 5.10
C SER A 82 14.56 17.10 6.04
N ALA A 83 14.29 17.31 7.32
CA ALA A 83 14.38 16.28 8.36
C ALA A 83 13.00 16.05 9.02
N GLU A 84 11.93 16.56 8.39
CA GLU A 84 10.57 16.40 8.88
C GLU A 84 10.17 14.92 8.93
N LYS A 85 9.44 14.57 9.98
CA LYS A 85 8.99 13.20 10.24
C LYS A 85 7.50 13.12 10.00
N ARG A 86 7.09 12.29 9.05
CA ARG A 86 5.68 11.93 8.88
C ARG A 86 5.15 11.14 10.08
N LYS A 87 3.85 11.22 10.30
CA LYS A 87 3.18 10.47 11.37
C LYS A 87 2.46 9.27 10.77
N PHE A 88 2.72 8.10 11.31
CA PHE A 88 2.03 6.88 10.91
C PHE A 88 0.73 6.70 11.70
N PRO A 89 -0.31 6.10 11.08
CA PRO A 89 -1.58 5.87 11.74
C PRO A 89 -1.41 4.95 12.96
N LEU A 90 -2.28 5.15 13.96
CA LEU A 90 -2.49 4.15 15.00
C LEU A 90 -3.32 3.03 14.39
N HIS A 91 -2.83 1.79 14.51
CA HIS A 91 -3.48 0.60 14.00
C HIS A 91 -4.06 -0.21 15.17
N LEU A 92 -5.35 -0.53 15.08
CA LEU A 92 -6.06 -1.43 15.98
C LEU A 92 -6.63 -2.59 15.17
N ALA A 93 -6.30 -3.81 15.54
CA ALA A 93 -6.77 -5.02 14.88
C ALA A 93 -7.56 -5.89 15.86
N TRP A 94 -8.67 -6.45 15.40
CA TRP A 94 -9.46 -7.43 16.12
C TRP A 94 -9.69 -8.64 15.23
N GLY A 95 -9.51 -9.83 15.80
CA GLY A 95 -9.59 -11.08 15.08
C GLY A 95 -10.42 -12.12 15.81
N VAL A 96 -11.12 -12.95 15.04
CA VAL A 96 -11.86 -14.11 15.53
C VAL A 96 -11.50 -15.31 14.67
N ALA A 97 -11.09 -16.39 15.32
CA ALA A 97 -10.82 -17.68 14.71
C ALA A 97 -11.77 -18.74 15.30
N TYR A 98 -12.50 -19.43 14.42
CA TYR A 98 -13.46 -20.45 14.78
C TYR A 98 -13.12 -21.79 14.09
N PHE A 99 -12.99 -22.85 14.89
CA PHE A 99 -12.66 -24.21 14.49
C PHE A 99 -13.87 -25.14 14.70
N PRO A 100 -14.85 -25.16 13.78
CA PRO A 100 -16.00 -26.07 13.90
C PRO A 100 -15.58 -27.54 13.91
N THR A 101 -14.51 -27.90 13.19
CA THR A 101 -13.90 -29.23 13.19
C THR A 101 -12.37 -29.11 13.20
N PRO A 102 -11.61 -30.18 13.52
CA PRO A 102 -10.16 -30.17 13.42
C PRO A 102 -9.63 -29.95 11.98
N SER A 103 -10.47 -30.12 10.97
CA SER A 103 -10.12 -29.98 9.55
C SER A 103 -10.56 -28.65 8.93
N LEU A 104 -11.25 -27.79 9.68
CA LEU A 104 -11.85 -26.58 9.14
C LEU A 104 -11.68 -25.41 10.10
N LEU A 105 -11.15 -24.31 9.58
CA LEU A 105 -10.97 -23.05 10.28
C LEU A 105 -11.67 -21.93 9.49
N TYR A 106 -12.37 -21.06 10.21
CA TYR A 106 -12.85 -19.77 9.74
C TYR A 106 -12.19 -18.65 10.52
N THR A 107 -11.80 -17.60 9.81
CA THR A 107 -11.16 -16.41 10.38
C THR A 107 -11.86 -15.17 9.88
N VAL A 108 -12.01 -14.18 10.74
CA VAL A 108 -12.48 -12.83 10.41
C VAL A 108 -11.64 -11.85 11.19
N ASP A 109 -11.10 -10.86 10.50
CA ASP A 109 -10.33 -9.77 11.09
C ASP A 109 -10.92 -8.41 10.65
N LEU A 110 -10.76 -7.44 11.54
CA LEU A 110 -11.16 -6.06 11.36
C LEU A 110 -9.97 -5.18 11.76
N ASP A 111 -9.50 -4.37 10.82
CA ASP A 111 -8.34 -3.51 10.99
C ASP A 111 -8.75 -2.04 10.89
N TYR A 112 -8.64 -1.31 11.98
CA TYR A 112 -8.89 0.12 12.06
C TYR A 112 -7.59 0.91 12.05
N TYR A 113 -7.48 1.85 11.14
CA TYR A 113 -6.36 2.77 11.02
C TYR A 113 -6.83 4.19 11.31
N GLN A 114 -6.37 4.76 12.43
CA GLN A 114 -6.63 6.14 12.80
C GLN A 114 -5.60 7.08 12.17
N ALA A 115 -6.06 8.03 11.36
CA ALA A 115 -5.22 9.02 10.72
C ALA A 115 -4.52 9.94 11.73
N GLN A 116 -3.23 10.19 11.50
CA GLN A 116 -2.41 11.09 12.34
C GLN A 116 -1.95 12.35 11.60
N GLU A 117 -2.23 12.43 10.29
CA GLU A 117 -1.84 13.54 9.43
C GLU A 117 -3.08 14.26 8.88
N LYS A 118 -2.93 15.57 8.66
CA LYS A 118 -3.98 16.36 7.99
C LYS A 118 -4.15 15.87 6.55
N GLY A 119 -5.40 15.79 6.10
CA GLY A 119 -5.72 15.31 4.75
C GLY A 119 -5.71 13.80 4.61
N ARG A 120 -5.75 13.05 5.72
CA ARG A 120 -5.99 11.60 5.77
C ARG A 120 -7.30 11.31 6.51
N ALA A 121 -7.96 10.24 6.12
CA ALA A 121 -9.18 9.72 6.74
C ALA A 121 -8.89 8.45 7.54
N ASP A 122 -9.69 8.21 8.57
CA ASP A 122 -9.69 6.95 9.29
C ASP A 122 -10.28 5.85 8.40
N ILE A 123 -9.69 4.65 8.46
CA ILE A 123 -10.06 3.54 7.58
C ILE A 123 -10.34 2.29 8.38
N MET A 124 -11.35 1.55 7.93
CA MET A 124 -11.71 0.25 8.47
C MET A 124 -11.64 -0.79 7.36
N ASN A 125 -10.70 -1.72 7.46
CA ASN A 125 -10.61 -2.86 6.55
C ASN A 125 -11.16 -4.13 7.19
N TYR A 126 -11.66 -5.01 6.34
CA TYR A 126 -12.22 -6.29 6.74
C TYR A 126 -11.50 -7.38 5.97
N SER A 127 -11.17 -8.47 6.65
CA SER A 127 -10.75 -9.70 5.99
C SER A 127 -11.43 -10.90 6.60
N GLY A 128 -11.63 -11.91 5.77
CA GLY A 128 -12.17 -13.18 6.21
C GLY A 128 -11.60 -14.30 5.36
N GLY A 129 -11.37 -15.46 5.98
CA GLY A 129 -10.78 -16.59 5.31
C GLY A 129 -11.21 -17.91 5.89
N THR A 130 -11.00 -18.95 5.11
CA THR A 130 -11.19 -20.32 5.53
C THR A 130 -9.97 -21.16 5.16
N GLU A 131 -9.60 -22.05 6.07
CA GLU A 131 -8.61 -23.09 5.83
C GLU A 131 -9.29 -24.45 5.99
N TYR A 132 -9.10 -25.33 5.00
CA TYR A 132 -9.63 -26.68 5.00
C TYR A 132 -8.53 -27.70 4.75
N TYR A 133 -8.38 -28.64 5.68
CA TYR A 133 -7.46 -29.76 5.57
C TYR A 133 -8.17 -30.91 4.85
N ILE A 134 -7.79 -31.13 3.59
CA ILE A 134 -8.30 -32.24 2.78
C ILE A 134 -7.85 -33.57 3.40
N ASN A 135 -6.60 -33.60 3.86
CA ASN A 135 -5.98 -34.70 4.59
C ASN A 135 -4.76 -34.15 5.38
N PRO A 136 -4.07 -34.96 6.20
CA PRO A 136 -2.95 -34.48 7.01
C PRO A 136 -1.78 -33.88 6.21
N THR A 137 -1.68 -34.15 4.91
CA THR A 137 -0.60 -33.68 4.04
C THR A 137 -1.04 -32.58 3.08
N ASN A 138 -2.31 -32.16 3.08
CA ASN A 138 -2.85 -31.22 2.10
C ASN A 138 -3.88 -30.28 2.72
N ALA A 139 -3.64 -28.98 2.59
CA ALA A 139 -4.56 -27.93 3.01
C ALA A 139 -4.82 -26.93 1.88
N ILE A 140 -6.04 -26.42 1.82
CA ILE A 140 -6.44 -25.31 0.95
C ILE A 140 -6.91 -24.14 1.80
N ARG A 141 -6.64 -22.92 1.31
CA ARG A 141 -7.00 -21.66 1.94
C ARG A 141 -7.70 -20.77 0.94
N PHE A 142 -8.79 -20.17 1.35
CA PHE A 142 -9.47 -19.12 0.61
C PHE A 142 -9.64 -17.91 1.51
N GLY A 143 -9.54 -16.72 0.94
CA GLY A 143 -9.69 -15.47 1.69
C GLY A 143 -10.26 -14.36 0.83
N PHE A 144 -10.94 -13.42 1.48
CA PHE A 144 -11.41 -12.17 0.92
C PHE A 144 -10.97 -11.04 1.84
N PHE A 145 -10.63 -9.90 1.26
CA PHE A 145 -10.22 -8.73 2.04
C PHE A 145 -10.57 -7.41 1.33
N THR A 146 -10.68 -6.35 2.11
CA THR A 146 -10.79 -4.98 1.62
C THR A 146 -9.51 -4.22 1.92
N ASN A 147 -9.20 -3.25 1.07
CA ASN A 147 -8.15 -2.27 1.32
C ASN A 147 -8.62 -0.90 0.81
N TYR A 148 -9.27 -0.15 1.70
CA TYR A 148 -9.80 1.17 1.41
C TYR A 148 -8.71 2.24 1.51
N THR A 149 -8.80 3.27 0.68
CA THR A 149 -7.81 4.36 0.69
C THR A 149 -8.01 5.29 1.87
N ASN A 150 -6.92 5.69 2.52
CA ASN A 150 -6.95 6.68 3.60
C ASN A 150 -7.00 8.14 3.10
N LEU A 151 -7.27 8.34 1.81
CA LEU A 151 -7.52 9.66 1.25
C LEU A 151 -8.98 10.04 1.49
N PRO A 152 -9.29 11.28 1.93
CA PRO A 152 -10.66 11.71 2.11
C PRO A 152 -11.47 11.64 0.81
N LEU A 153 -12.80 11.59 0.90
CA LEU A 153 -13.62 11.70 -0.28
C LEU A 153 -13.36 13.05 -0.97
N PRO A 154 -13.00 13.05 -2.25
CA PRO A 154 -12.72 14.28 -2.97
C PRO A 154 -13.99 15.13 -3.10
N ASN A 155 -13.83 16.44 -2.94
CA ASN A 155 -14.88 17.44 -3.07
C ASN A 155 -14.52 18.46 -4.17
N SER A 156 -15.38 19.47 -4.38
CA SER A 156 -15.18 20.50 -5.41
C SER A 156 -13.93 21.37 -5.22
N SER A 157 -13.28 21.33 -4.06
CA SER A 157 -12.01 22.03 -3.79
C SER A 157 -10.77 21.12 -3.86
N THR A 158 -10.94 19.84 -4.19
CA THR A 158 -9.82 18.91 -4.33
C THR A 158 -9.08 19.16 -5.64
N THR A 159 -7.79 19.47 -5.55
CA THR A 159 -6.91 19.72 -6.70
C THR A 159 -5.89 18.60 -6.87
N ALA A 160 -5.56 18.27 -8.11
CA ALA A 160 -4.54 17.27 -8.44
C ALA A 160 -3.15 17.57 -7.84
N PRO A 161 -2.26 16.56 -7.72
CA PRO A 161 -2.51 15.14 -7.99
C PRO A 161 -3.25 14.46 -6.82
N TYR A 162 -4.33 13.74 -7.14
CA TYR A 162 -5.16 13.06 -6.13
C TYR A 162 -5.69 11.74 -6.68
N GLU A 163 -5.57 10.66 -5.91
CA GLU A 163 -5.91 9.32 -6.38
C GLU A 163 -6.66 8.52 -5.30
N TYR A 164 -7.98 8.49 -5.41
CA TYR A 164 -8.83 7.73 -4.49
C TYR A 164 -9.18 6.39 -5.15
N ILE A 165 -8.73 5.26 -4.61
CA ILE A 165 -9.16 3.91 -5.01
C ILE A 165 -9.44 3.06 -3.79
N ASP A 166 -10.59 2.42 -3.81
CA ASP A 166 -10.94 1.36 -2.87
C ASP A 166 -10.73 -0.01 -3.53
N ILE A 167 -10.05 -0.92 -2.82
CA ILE A 167 -9.62 -2.22 -3.35
C ILE A 167 -10.37 -3.36 -2.65
N LEU A 168 -10.78 -4.33 -3.43
CA LEU A 168 -11.28 -5.63 -3.00
C LEU A 168 -10.31 -6.71 -3.47
N GLY A 169 -10.04 -7.67 -2.60
CA GLY A 169 -9.10 -8.75 -2.84
C GLY A 169 -9.68 -10.12 -2.56
N ALA A 170 -9.23 -11.10 -3.32
CA ALA A 170 -9.45 -12.51 -3.07
C ALA A 170 -8.12 -13.26 -3.12
N SER A 171 -7.95 -14.24 -2.24
CA SER A 171 -6.74 -15.05 -2.16
C SER A 171 -7.07 -16.53 -2.17
N PHE A 172 -6.22 -17.30 -2.82
CA PHE A 172 -6.21 -18.76 -2.79
C PHE A 172 -4.83 -19.24 -2.36
N GLY A 173 -4.78 -20.30 -1.57
CA GLY A 173 -3.56 -20.97 -1.17
C GLY A 173 -3.75 -22.48 -1.15
N TYR A 174 -2.72 -23.21 -1.54
CA TYR A 174 -2.59 -24.64 -1.38
C TYR A 174 -1.27 -24.93 -0.67
N THR A 175 -1.28 -25.82 0.30
CA THR A 175 -0.07 -26.27 0.98
C THR A 175 -0.04 -27.79 1.03
N SER A 176 1.09 -28.34 0.61
CA SER A 176 1.43 -29.74 0.79
C SER A 176 2.45 -29.87 1.92
N TYR A 177 2.15 -30.72 2.89
CA TYR A 177 3.02 -31.06 4.01
C TYR A 177 3.61 -32.45 3.82
N SER A 178 4.89 -32.59 4.09
CA SER A 178 5.58 -33.85 4.29
C SER A 178 6.03 -33.95 5.75
N SER A 179 6.64 -35.07 6.14
CA SER A 179 7.12 -35.28 7.51
C SER A 179 8.19 -34.28 7.96
N SER A 180 8.89 -33.63 7.04
CA SER A 180 9.97 -32.67 7.37
C SER A 180 10.00 -31.43 6.48
N SER A 181 9.02 -31.27 5.58
CA SER A 181 8.97 -30.13 4.66
C SER A 181 7.54 -29.68 4.38
N SER A 182 7.40 -28.45 3.92
CA SER A 182 6.12 -27.91 3.44
C SER A 182 6.35 -27.10 2.17
N LEU A 183 5.46 -27.26 1.19
CA LEU A 183 5.43 -26.47 -0.02
C LEU A 183 4.08 -25.75 -0.10
N THR A 184 4.12 -24.42 -0.19
CA THR A 184 2.94 -23.57 -0.34
C THR A 184 2.97 -22.85 -1.68
N PHE A 185 1.86 -22.96 -2.40
CA PHE A 185 1.54 -22.14 -3.57
C PHE A 185 0.34 -21.28 -3.25
N GLY A 186 0.34 -20.03 -3.69
CA GLY A 186 -0.80 -19.13 -3.53
C GLY A 186 -0.93 -18.13 -4.66
N ALA A 187 -2.12 -17.58 -4.77
CA ALA A 187 -2.44 -16.49 -5.67
C ALA A 187 -3.31 -15.48 -4.94
N THR A 188 -3.11 -14.20 -5.24
CA THR A 188 -3.95 -13.11 -4.76
C THR A 188 -4.34 -12.26 -5.94
N TYR A 189 -5.65 -12.06 -6.11
CA TYR A 189 -6.21 -11.16 -7.10
C TYR A 189 -6.84 -9.98 -6.40
N THR A 190 -6.54 -8.77 -6.86
CA THR A 190 -7.16 -7.55 -6.34
C THR A 190 -7.74 -6.73 -7.49
N THR A 191 -8.93 -6.20 -7.29
CA THR A 191 -9.56 -5.24 -8.18
C THR A 191 -10.02 -4.03 -7.36
N GLY A 192 -9.81 -2.84 -7.88
CA GLY A 192 -10.20 -1.61 -7.23
C GLY A 192 -10.73 -0.61 -8.24
N SER A 193 -11.67 0.21 -7.79
CA SER A 193 -12.26 1.28 -8.60
C SER A 193 -12.27 2.59 -7.83
N GLY A 194 -12.14 3.68 -8.56
CA GLY A 194 -12.10 4.99 -7.94
C GLY A 194 -11.90 6.14 -8.93
N LYS A 195 -11.40 7.26 -8.43
CA LYS A 195 -11.24 8.50 -9.20
C LYS A 195 -9.83 9.07 -9.05
N ALA A 196 -9.31 9.60 -10.15
CA ALA A 196 -8.03 10.28 -10.21
C ALA A 196 -8.14 11.69 -10.79
N TRP A 197 -7.35 12.61 -10.23
CA TRP A 197 -7.07 13.95 -10.74
C TRP A 197 -5.61 13.97 -11.18
N LEU A 198 -5.38 13.93 -12.49
CA LEU A 198 -4.04 13.69 -13.05
C LEU A 198 -3.24 14.98 -13.29
N TYR A 199 -3.91 16.11 -13.51
CA TYR A 199 -3.26 17.36 -13.93
C TYR A 199 -3.32 18.43 -12.85
N ALA A 200 -2.15 18.88 -12.38
CA ALA A 200 -2.02 19.96 -11.39
C ALA A 200 -2.90 21.17 -11.76
N GLY A 201 -3.72 21.64 -10.82
CA GLY A 201 -4.64 22.76 -11.03
C GLY A 201 -5.95 22.43 -11.76
N SER A 202 -6.17 21.19 -12.18
CA SER A 202 -7.44 20.74 -12.76
C SER A 202 -8.38 20.15 -11.70
N THR A 203 -9.68 20.44 -11.83
CA THR A 203 -10.77 19.80 -11.07
C THR A 203 -11.40 18.63 -11.83
N GLU A 204 -10.93 18.32 -13.03
CA GLU A 204 -11.45 17.26 -13.88
C GLU A 204 -11.13 15.88 -13.28
N THR A 205 -12.17 15.10 -13.04
CA THR A 205 -12.06 13.76 -12.45
C THR A 205 -12.05 12.70 -13.55
N ARG A 206 -11.22 11.68 -13.42
CA ARG A 206 -11.25 10.51 -14.30
C ARG A 206 -11.55 9.25 -13.49
N ASN A 207 -12.44 8.41 -14.02
CA ASN A 207 -12.63 7.07 -13.46
C ASN A 207 -11.37 6.25 -13.71
N MET A 208 -10.97 5.49 -12.71
CA MET A 208 -9.78 4.66 -12.77
C MET A 208 -10.06 3.31 -12.13
N THR A 209 -9.53 2.28 -12.76
CA THR A 209 -9.57 0.91 -12.28
C THR A 209 -8.14 0.42 -12.06
N ARG A 210 -7.95 -0.41 -11.04
CA ARG A 210 -6.67 -1.04 -10.72
C ARG A 210 -6.89 -2.53 -10.54
N GLU A 211 -6.14 -3.32 -11.29
CA GLU A 211 -6.15 -4.77 -11.20
C GLU A 211 -4.74 -5.28 -10.93
N SER A 212 -4.62 -6.32 -10.10
CA SER A 212 -3.35 -6.96 -9.83
C SER A 212 -3.55 -8.45 -9.57
N LEU A 213 -2.64 -9.26 -10.10
CA LEU A 213 -2.49 -10.67 -9.79
C LEU A 213 -1.09 -10.89 -9.25
N SER A 214 -1.01 -11.43 -8.04
CA SER A 214 0.25 -11.81 -7.39
C SER A 214 0.28 -13.32 -7.16
N LEU A 215 1.41 -13.96 -7.46
CA LEU A 215 1.65 -15.37 -7.19
C LEU A 215 2.67 -15.50 -6.07
N LEU A 216 2.43 -16.43 -5.15
CA LEU A 216 3.28 -16.70 -3.99
C LEU A 216 3.75 -18.16 -4.02
N PHE A 217 5.03 -18.36 -3.76
CA PHE A 217 5.64 -19.66 -3.58
C PHE A 217 6.48 -19.63 -2.31
N SER A 218 6.31 -20.62 -1.45
CA SER A 218 7.11 -20.78 -0.24
C SER A 218 7.44 -22.25 -0.03
N ALA A 219 8.67 -22.51 0.39
CA ALA A 219 9.13 -23.85 0.75
C ALA A 219 9.85 -23.76 2.09
N SER A 220 9.53 -24.69 2.98
CA SER A 220 10.20 -24.83 4.27
C SER A 220 10.65 -26.28 4.44
N SER A 221 11.79 -26.48 5.09
CA SER A 221 12.31 -27.78 5.47
C SER A 221 12.96 -27.67 6.84
N SER A 222 12.57 -28.54 7.76
CA SER A 222 13.32 -28.78 8.99
C SER A 222 14.25 -29.97 8.75
N LEU A 223 15.56 -29.74 8.84
CA LEU A 223 16.57 -30.80 8.88
C LEU A 223 16.51 -31.55 10.22
#